data_AF-A0A7T8GSU9-F1
#
_entry.id   AF-A0A7T8GSU9-F1
#
_cell.length_a   1.000
_cell.length_b   1.000
_cell.length_c   1.000
_cell.angle_alpha   90.00
_cell.angle_beta   90.00
_cell.angle_gamma   90.00
#
_symmetry.space_group_name_H-M   'P 1'
#
loop_
_entity.id
_entity.type
_entity.pdbx_description
1 polymer ?
#
loop_
_entity_poly.entity_id
_entity_poly.type
_entity_poly.pdbx_seq_one_letter_code
_entity_poly.pdbx_strand_id
1 'polypeptide(L)' 'MDLTRMMIACNIPLAKVEQPEFINFFEKHCGKRLPSRTTLTKCMEEECETICSKIKEQLKEKDILYS' A
#
# COMPACT_ATOMS: atom_id res chain seq x y z
N MET A 1 2.76 1.42 5.58
CA MET A 1 3.53 0.22 6.04
C MET A 1 4.26 -0.41 4.86
N ASP A 2 5.50 -0.88 5.03
CA ASP A 2 6.35 -1.36 3.91
C ASP A 2 5.76 -2.53 3.13
N LEU A 3 5.15 -3.51 3.83
CA LEU A 3 4.47 -4.63 3.16
C LEU A 3 3.34 -4.13 2.24
N THR A 4 2.50 -3.20 2.70
CA THR A 4 1.43 -2.61 1.89
C THR A 4 1.99 -1.91 0.65
N ARG A 5 3.04 -1.09 0.81
CA ARG A 5 3.69 -0.39 -0.31
C ARG A 5 4.25 -1.37 -1.34
N MET A 6 4.89 -2.45 -0.88
CA MET A 6 5.42 -3.51 -1.74
C MET A 6 4.30 -4.21 -2.52
N MET A 7 3.18 -4.55 -1.86
CA MET A 7 2.04 -5.16 -2.54
C MET A 7 1.44 -4.23 -3.62
N ILE A 8 1.28 -2.94 -3.33
CA ILE A 8 0.79 -1.95 -4.29
C ILE A 8 1.77 -1.82 -5.48
N ALA A 9 3.07 -1.64 -5.20
CA ALA A 9 4.08 -1.46 -6.23
C ALA A 9 4.22 -2.67 -7.16
N CYS A 10 4.05 -3.89 -6.62
CA CYS A 10 4.08 -5.13 -7.40
C CYS A 10 2.72 -5.50 -8.00
N ASN A 11 1.69 -4.67 -7.86
CA ASN A 11 0.32 -4.94 -8.29
C ASN A 11 -0.23 -6.29 -7.76
N ILE A 12 0.09 -6.61 -6.51
CA ILE A 12 -0.37 -7.82 -5.83
C ILE A 12 -1.69 -7.52 -5.10
N PRO A 13 -2.80 -8.20 -5.43
CA PRO A 13 -4.07 -7.99 -4.74
C PRO A 13 -3.97 -8.31 -3.26
N LEU A 14 -4.50 -7.44 -2.39
CA LEU A 14 -4.49 -7.64 -0.94
C LEU A 14 -5.21 -8.92 -0.51
N ALA A 15 -6.17 -9.43 -1.28
CA ALA A 15 -6.83 -10.72 -1.02
C ALA A 15 -5.86 -11.92 -0.95
N LYS A 16 -4.65 -11.80 -1.51
CA LYS A 16 -3.62 -12.84 -1.41
C LYS A 16 -3.11 -13.07 0.00
N VAL A 17 -3.24 -12.08 0.90
CA VAL A 17 -2.82 -12.24 2.31
C VAL A 17 -3.74 -13.12 3.14
N GLU A 18 -4.91 -13.49 2.61
CA GLU A 18 -5.82 -14.45 3.26
C GLU A 18 -5.56 -15.89 2.77
N GLN A 19 -4.67 -16.08 1.80
CA GLN A 19 -4.35 -17.42 1.27
C GLN A 19 -3.41 -18.15 2.23
N PRO A 20 -3.72 -19.40 2.64
CA PRO A 20 -2.90 -20.17 3.57
C PRO A 20 -1.44 -20.32 3.13
N GLU A 21 -1.19 -20.53 1.83
CA GLU A 21 0.16 -20.66 1.28
C GLU A 21 0.97 -19.37 1.44
N PHE A 22 0.32 -18.22 1.24
CA PHE A 22 0.94 -16.92 1.41
C PHE A 22 1.25 -16.65 2.88
N ILE A 23 0.31 -16.95 3.77
CA ILE A 23 0.49 -16.83 5.23
C ILE A 23 1.66 -17.71 5.69
N ASN A 24 1.63 -19.00 5.33
CA ASN A 24 2.67 -19.96 5.72
C ASN A 24 4.04 -19.55 5.20
N PHE A 25 4.12 -19.09 3.94
CA PHE A 25 5.36 -18.60 3.36
C PHE A 25 5.88 -17.36 4.12
N PHE A 26 5.02 -16.36 4.34
CA PHE A 26 5.40 -15.14 5.02
C PHE A 26 5.86 -15.41 6.46
N GLU A 27 5.10 -16.19 7.22
CA GLU A 27 5.45 -16.54 8.60
C GLU A 27 6.75 -17.34 8.69
N LYS A 28 6.97 -18.28 7.76
CA LYS A 28 8.22 -19.06 7.67
C LYS A 28 9.44 -18.20 7.41
N HIS A 29 9.34 -17.23 6.50
CA HIS A 29 10.50 -16.46 6.05
C HIS A 29 10.72 -15.16 6.83
N CYS A 30 9.67 -14.57 7.39
CA CYS A 30 9.75 -13.31 8.12
C CYS A 30 9.68 -13.48 9.64
N GLY A 31 9.31 -14.67 10.15
CA GLY A 31 9.17 -14.94 11.58
C GLY A 31 8.14 -14.07 12.30
N LYS A 32 7.21 -13.48 11.53
CA LYS A 32 6.19 -12.54 12.00
C LYS A 32 4.84 -12.94 11.45
N ARG A 33 3.80 -12.76 12.25
CA ARG A 33 2.42 -12.96 11.81
C ARG A 33 2.07 -11.97 10.71
N LEU A 34 1.42 -12.46 9.67
CA LEU A 34 0.94 -11.61 8.59
C LEU A 34 -0.19 -10.70 9.08
N PRO A 35 -0.17 -9.39 8.77
CA PRO A 35 -1.27 -8.49 9.10
C PRO A 35 -2.57 -8.92 8.40
N SER A 36 -3.71 -8.65 9.06
CA SER A 36 -5.02 -8.95 8.46
C SER A 36 -5.25 -8.12 7.19
N ARG A 37 -6.09 -8.64 6.28
CA ARG A 37 -6.50 -7.88 5.09
C ARG A 37 -7.07 -6.51 5.46
N THR A 38 -7.89 -6.42 6.51
CA THR A 38 -8.45 -5.15 6.99
C THR A 38 -7.36 -4.16 7.40
N THR A 39 -6.31 -4.63 8.08
CA THR A 39 -5.16 -3.79 8.44
C THR A 39 -4.46 -3.26 7.19
N LEU A 40 -4.22 -4.14 6.21
CA LEU A 40 -3.56 -3.79 4.95
C LEU A 40 -4.40 -2.81 4.11
N THR A 41 -5.73 -2.96 4.09
CA THR A 41 -6.66 -2.06 3.41
C THR A 41 -6.57 -0.64 4.00
N LYS A 42 -6.63 -0.49 5.33
CA LYS A 42 -6.49 0.82 5.97
C LYS A 42 -5.15 1.49 5.63
N CYS A 43 -4.06 0.73 5.71
CA CYS A 43 -2.76 1.25 5.29
C CYS A 43 -2.73 1.64 3.80
N MET A 44 -3.43 0.91 2.93
CA MET A 44 -3.50 1.24 1.50
C MET A 44 -4.28 2.54 1.28
N GLU A 45 -5.38 2.75 1.99
CA GLU A 45 -6.18 3.98 1.94
C GLU A 45 -5.34 5.20 2.35
N GLU A 46 -4.58 5.10 3.45
CA GLU A 46 -3.66 6.16 3.92
C GLU A 46 -2.56 6.49 2.88
N GLU A 47 -1.97 5.48 2.25
CA GLU A 47 -0.95 5.68 1.21
C GLU A 47 -1.57 6.32 -0.05
N CYS A 48 -2.78 5.90 -0.44
CA CYS A 48 -3.53 6.50 -1.54
C CYS A 48 -3.86 7.97 -1.29
N GLU A 49 -4.29 8.32 -0.08
CA GLU A 49 -4.57 9.71 0.31
C GLU A 49 -3.31 10.58 0.25
N THR A 50 -2.19 10.03 0.72
CA THR A 50 -0.88 10.70 0.64
C THR A 50 -0.47 10.97 -0.81
N ILE A 51 -0.61 9.96 -1.69
CA ILE A 51 -0.29 10.10 -3.11
C ILE A 51 -1.22 11.11 -3.78
N CYS A 52 -2.53 11.04 -3.53
CA CYS A 52 -3.51 11.99 -4.07
C CYS A 52 -3.19 13.43 -3.64
N SER A 53 -2.78 13.62 -2.39
CA SER A 53 -2.43 14.95 -1.85
C SER A 53 -1.19 15.51 -2.54
N LYS A 54 -0.14 14.70 -2.72
CA LYS A 54 1.06 15.10 -3.48
C LYS A 54 0.75 15.46 -4.93
N ILE A 55 -0.12 14.68 -5.59
CA ILE A 55 -0.56 15.00 -6.96
C ILE A 55 -1.29 16.34 -7.00
N LYS A 56 -2.19 16.60 -6.05
CA LYS A 56 -2.91 17.88 -5.95
C LYS A 56 -1.97 19.06 -5.73
N GLU A 57 -0.95 18.91 -4.90
CA GLU A 57 0.07 19.94 -4.68
C GLU A 57 0.87 20.23 -5.95
N GLN A 58 1.34 19.19 -6.65
CA GLN A 58 2.07 19.35 -7.92
C GLN A 58 1.24 20.03 -9.01
N LEU A 59 -0.08 19.77 -9.03
CA LEU A 59 -0.98 20.44 -9.96
C LEU A 59 -1.14 21.93 -9.63
N LYS A 60 -1.26 22.29 -8.35
CA LYS A 60 -1.30 23.70 -7.92
C LYS A 60 -0.02 24.45 -8.26
N GLU A 61 1.15 23.84 -8.03
CA GLU A 61 2.44 24.45 -8.38
C GLU A 61 2.55 24.71 -9.89
N LYS A 62 2.09 23.77 -10.72
CA LYS A 62 2.05 23.98 -12.17
C LYS A 62 1.10 25.11 -12.55
N ASP A 63 -0.08 25.18 -11.96
CA ASP A 63 -1.05 26.24 -12.26
C ASP A 63 -0.47 27.64 -11.98
N ILE A 64 0.26 27.80 -10.87
CA ILE A 64 0.95 29.05 -10.48
C ILE A 64 2.11 29.41 -11.42
N LEU A 65 2.80 28.42 -11.99
CA LEU A 65 3.93 28.65 -12.89
C LEU A 65 3.50 28.99 -14.32
N TYR A 66 2.24 28.78 -14.68
CA TYR A 66 1.68 29.08 -16.01
C TYR A 66 0.53 30.11 -15.99
N SER A 67 0.24 30.75 -14.85
CA SER A 67 -0.68 31.89 -14.68
C SER A 67 0.05 33.23 -14.78
#